data_AF-S6U1D8-F1
#
_entry.id   AF-S6U1D8-F1
#
_cell.length_a   1.000
_cell.length_b   1.000
_cell.length_c   1.000
_cell.angle_alpha   90.00
_cell.angle_beta   90.00
_cell.angle_gamma   90.00
#
_symmetry.space_group_name_H-M   'P 1'
#
loop_
_entity.id
_entity.type
_entity.pdbx_description
1 polymer ?
#
loop_
_entity_poly.entity_id
_entity_poly.type
_entity_poly.pdbx_seq_one_letter_code
_entity_poly.pdbx_strand_id
1 'polypeptide(L)'
;MAMAGTATPFGIDEADLAEAVRLVDSATHLTLKGFHVHAMSHQMSVERHEQLLDFYLQRWQAWKALARHPEHLTHFNVGGGIGVDYLNSQQFDWQRLCRHLEKRLGEQPDAPILRFEPGRFISAYCGYYVIEVLDQKTSHGEHFLVCRGGTHQFRLPVAQSHDHPVIHLPSVPPTAASSEQAYTVVGQLCTPKDVLSRRQPFKDVNIGDLLVLPMAGAYGYNISHADFLCHPRPSQHFVHNGERVSQ
;
A
#
# COMPACT_ATOMS: atom_id res chain seq x y z
N MET A 1 -1.67 -9.25 -6.76
CA MET A 1 -2.90 -10.06 -6.60
C MET A 1 -3.89 -9.61 -7.65
N ALA A 2 -4.59 -10.53 -8.33
CA ALA A 2 -5.68 -10.17 -9.24
C ALA A 2 -6.94 -9.86 -8.43
N MET A 3 -7.58 -8.73 -8.71
CA MET A 3 -8.80 -8.26 -8.06
C MET A 3 -10.02 -8.28 -9.00
N ALA A 4 -9.81 -8.68 -10.26
CA ALA A 4 -10.86 -8.92 -11.25
C ALA A 4 -10.55 -10.20 -12.06
N GLY A 5 -11.53 -10.70 -12.81
CA GLY A 5 -11.43 -11.95 -13.57
C GLY A 5 -11.52 -13.22 -12.72
N THR A 6 -11.87 -13.07 -11.44
CA THR A 6 -12.15 -14.15 -10.49
C THR A 6 -13.33 -13.75 -9.60
N ALA A 7 -13.95 -14.70 -8.90
CA ALA A 7 -15.06 -14.40 -8.00
C ALA A 7 -14.59 -13.51 -6.83
N THR A 8 -15.13 -12.30 -6.74
CA THR A 8 -14.91 -11.35 -5.65
C THR A 8 -16.24 -10.70 -5.26
N PRO A 9 -16.37 -10.11 -4.05
CA PRO A 9 -17.58 -9.36 -3.69
C PRO A 9 -17.67 -7.98 -4.36
N PHE A 10 -16.77 -7.64 -5.30
CA PHE A 10 -16.65 -6.31 -5.89
C PHE A 10 -17.15 -6.28 -7.33
N GLY A 11 -17.89 -5.22 -7.65
CA GLY A 11 -18.28 -4.90 -9.03
C GLY A 11 -19.45 -5.72 -9.54
N ILE A 12 -19.58 -5.72 -10.86
CA ILE A 12 -20.58 -6.45 -11.64
C ILE A 12 -19.79 -7.22 -12.69
N ASP A 13 -20.18 -8.46 -12.96
CA ASP A 13 -19.55 -9.27 -14.00
C ASP A 13 -19.74 -8.62 -15.37
N GLU A 14 -18.74 -8.69 -16.26
CA GLU A 14 -18.81 -8.05 -17.58
C GLU A 14 -20.02 -8.56 -18.41
N ALA A 15 -20.45 -9.81 -18.18
CA ALA A 15 -21.63 -10.39 -18.82
C ALA A 15 -22.94 -9.67 -18.46
N ASP A 16 -23.02 -9.08 -17.26
CA ASP A 16 -24.21 -8.37 -16.76
C ASP A 16 -24.15 -6.86 -17.02
N LEU A 17 -23.06 -6.36 -17.60
CA LEU A 17 -22.83 -4.93 -17.82
C LEU A 17 -23.93 -4.28 -18.68
N ALA A 18 -24.38 -4.96 -19.73
CA ALA A 18 -25.43 -4.43 -20.61
C ALA A 18 -26.75 -4.20 -19.86
N GLU A 19 -27.12 -5.12 -18.96
CA GLU A 19 -28.32 -4.99 -18.14
C GLU A 19 -28.15 -3.87 -17.10
N ALA A 20 -26.99 -3.78 -16.45
CA ALA A 20 -26.70 -2.70 -15.50
C ALA A 20 -26.81 -1.30 -16.16
N VAL A 21 -26.26 -1.14 -17.37
CA VAL A 21 -26.37 0.11 -18.13
C VAL A 21 -27.82 0.41 -18.48
N ARG A 22 -28.59 -0.58 -18.95
CA ARG A 22 -30.01 -0.43 -19.27
C ARG A 22 -30.83 0.04 -18.07
N LEU A 23 -30.55 -0.48 -16.87
CA LEU A 23 -31.22 -0.07 -15.64
C LEU A 23 -30.94 1.41 -15.31
N VAL A 24 -29.68 1.85 -15.41
CA VAL A 24 -29.30 3.26 -15.18
C VAL A 24 -29.95 4.18 -16.22
N ASP A 25 -29.93 3.80 -17.50
CA ASP A 25 -30.56 4.58 -18.58
C ASP A 25 -32.09 4.70 -18.44
N SER A 26 -32.72 3.74 -17.77
CA SER A 26 -34.17 3.78 -17.49
C SER A 26 -34.53 4.63 -16.27
N ALA A 27 -33.55 4.99 -15.45
CA ALA A 27 -33.75 5.77 -14.23
C ALA A 27 -33.68 7.27 -14.53
N THR A 28 -34.79 7.99 -14.32
CA THR A 28 -34.89 9.44 -14.59
C THR A 28 -34.05 10.32 -13.66
N HIS A 29 -33.54 9.77 -12.56
CA HIS A 29 -32.78 10.47 -11.53
C HIS A 29 -31.29 10.08 -11.52
N LEU A 30 -30.85 9.23 -12.47
CA LEU A 30 -29.45 8.82 -12.60
C LEU A 30 -28.90 9.26 -13.95
N THR A 31 -27.58 9.42 -14.02
CA THR A 31 -26.88 9.66 -15.29
C THR A 31 -25.58 8.88 -15.26
N LEU A 32 -25.42 7.95 -16.19
CA LEU A 32 -24.18 7.20 -16.32
C LEU A 32 -23.08 8.12 -16.88
N LYS A 33 -22.01 8.31 -16.13
CA LYS A 33 -20.86 9.15 -16.53
C LYS A 33 -19.64 8.36 -16.97
N GLY A 34 -19.63 7.05 -16.77
CA GLY A 34 -18.44 6.25 -16.97
C GLY A 34 -18.49 4.88 -16.32
N PHE A 35 -17.34 4.22 -16.37
CA PHE A 35 -17.11 2.89 -15.78
C PHE A 35 -15.98 2.96 -14.76
N HIS A 36 -15.97 1.98 -13.84
CA HIS A 36 -14.93 1.81 -12.84
C HIS A 36 -14.43 0.38 -12.84
N VAL A 37 -13.11 0.19 -12.96
CA VAL A 37 -12.47 -1.12 -12.85
C VAL A 37 -11.25 -1.03 -11.94
N HIS A 38 -11.22 -1.87 -10.90
CA HIS A 38 -10.07 -2.05 -10.01
C HIS A 38 -9.61 -3.51 -10.05
N ALA A 39 -8.75 -3.86 -11.02
CA ALA A 39 -8.36 -5.26 -11.26
C ALA A 39 -7.04 -5.69 -10.61
N MET A 40 -6.25 -4.77 -10.04
CA MET A 40 -4.94 -5.10 -9.47
C MET A 40 -4.75 -4.49 -8.09
N SER A 41 -4.01 -5.22 -7.25
CA SER A 41 -3.46 -4.69 -6.01
C SER A 41 -1.98 -5.04 -5.91
N HIS A 42 -1.19 -4.05 -5.48
CA HIS A 42 0.25 -4.14 -5.25
C HIS A 42 1.03 -4.63 -6.49
N GLN A 43 0.77 -4.04 -7.65
CA GLN A 43 1.48 -4.31 -8.90
C GLN A 43 2.75 -3.46 -8.99
N MET A 44 3.90 -4.13 -9.06
CA MET A 44 5.21 -3.47 -9.17
C MET A 44 5.68 -3.27 -10.63
N SER A 45 5.19 -4.09 -11.57
CA SER A 45 5.57 -3.97 -12.98
C SER A 45 4.75 -2.89 -13.67
N VAL A 46 5.44 -1.88 -14.19
CA VAL A 46 4.84 -0.85 -15.03
C VAL A 46 4.31 -1.45 -16.34
N GLU A 47 5.00 -2.44 -16.92
CA GLU A 47 4.59 -3.15 -18.14
C GLU A 47 3.23 -3.82 -17.97
N ARG A 48 3.01 -4.49 -16.83
CA ARG A 48 1.72 -5.14 -16.52
C ARG A 48 0.61 -4.11 -16.33
N HIS A 49 0.93 -2.93 -15.80
CA HIS A 49 -0.01 -1.83 -15.69
C HIS A 49 -0.35 -1.23 -17.06
N GLU A 50 0.65 -1.02 -17.93
CA GLU A 50 0.47 -0.59 -19.32
C GLU A 50 -0.47 -1.56 -20.06
N GLN A 51 -0.21 -2.87 -19.99
CA GLN A 51 -1.04 -3.91 -20.61
C GLN A 51 -2.50 -3.89 -20.12
N LEU A 52 -2.71 -3.71 -18.82
CA LEU A 52 -4.06 -3.64 -18.26
C LEU A 52 -4.80 -2.40 -18.74
N LEU A 53 -4.14 -1.25 -18.75
CA LEU A 53 -4.76 0.00 -19.19
C LEU A 53 -5.03 -0.02 -20.69
N ASP A 54 -4.16 -0.64 -21.49
CA ASP A 54 -4.44 -0.89 -22.91
C ASP A 54 -5.67 -1.77 -23.10
N PHE A 55 -5.83 -2.83 -22.30
CA PHE A 55 -7.02 -3.67 -22.30
C PHE A 55 -8.28 -2.87 -21.96
N TYR A 56 -8.24 -2.02 -20.93
CA TYR A 56 -9.35 -1.14 -20.56
C TYR A 56 -9.72 -0.17 -21.70
N LEU A 57 -8.72 0.50 -22.28
CA LEU A 57 -8.93 1.46 -23.36
C LEU A 57 -9.52 0.81 -24.63
N GLN A 58 -9.15 -0.44 -24.93
CA GLN A 58 -9.76 -1.23 -26.01
C GLN A 58 -11.25 -1.51 -25.75
N ARG A 59 -11.66 -1.71 -24.49
CA ARG A 59 -13.05 -1.99 -24.11
C ARG A 59 -13.92 -0.75 -24.05
N TRP A 60 -13.32 0.42 -23.82
CA TRP A 60 -14.03 1.70 -23.62
C TRP A 60 -15.14 1.95 -24.64
N GLN A 61 -14.83 1.87 -25.94
CA GLN A 61 -15.80 2.15 -26.99
C GLN A 61 -16.96 1.13 -27.01
N ALA A 62 -16.66 -0.15 -26.80
CA ALA A 62 -17.68 -1.19 -26.74
C ALA A 62 -18.61 -1.02 -25.53
N TRP A 63 -18.06 -0.65 -24.37
CA TRP A 63 -18.86 -0.39 -23.18
C TRP A 63 -19.70 0.88 -23.29
N LYS A 64 -19.15 1.96 -23.87
CA LYS A 64 -19.92 3.18 -24.17
C LYS A 64 -21.14 2.90 -25.04
N ALA A 65 -20.96 2.06 -26.06
CA ALA A 65 -22.03 1.72 -27.01
C ALA A 65 -23.23 0.98 -26.38
N LEU A 66 -23.10 0.50 -25.14
CA LEU A 66 -24.22 -0.10 -24.40
C LEU A 66 -25.22 0.96 -23.92
N ALA A 67 -24.79 2.20 -23.73
CA ALA A 67 -25.64 3.27 -23.22
C ALA A 67 -26.46 3.92 -24.33
N ARG A 68 -27.68 4.35 -24.02
CA ARG A 68 -28.54 5.16 -24.91
C ARG A 68 -27.92 6.51 -25.26
N HIS A 69 -27.13 7.06 -24.33
CA HIS A 69 -26.48 8.36 -24.43
C HIS A 69 -24.96 8.23 -24.25
N PRO A 70 -24.24 7.61 -25.21
CA PRO A 70 -22.80 7.36 -25.11
C PRO A 70 -21.98 8.65 -24.92
N GLU A 71 -22.46 9.79 -25.41
CA GLU A 71 -21.85 11.10 -25.25
C GLU A 71 -21.73 11.55 -23.79
N HIS A 72 -22.54 11.02 -22.88
CA HIS A 72 -22.45 11.33 -21.45
C HIS A 72 -21.33 10.57 -20.74
N LEU A 73 -20.87 9.46 -21.32
CA LEU A 73 -19.79 8.65 -20.77
C LEU A 73 -18.45 9.27 -21.14
N THR A 74 -17.88 9.97 -20.17
CA THR A 74 -16.67 10.77 -20.31
C THR A 74 -15.58 10.34 -19.34
N HIS A 75 -15.91 9.55 -18.32
CA HIS A 75 -14.97 9.17 -17.26
C HIS A 75 -14.68 7.68 -17.27
N PHE A 76 -13.42 7.33 -17.07
CA PHE A 76 -13.05 5.95 -16.79
C PHE A 76 -12.14 5.93 -15.56
N ASN A 77 -12.69 5.44 -14.45
CA ASN A 77 -11.92 5.18 -13.25
C ASN A 77 -11.21 3.83 -13.40
N VAL A 78 -9.88 3.87 -13.47
CA VAL A 78 -9.05 2.67 -13.66
C VAL A 78 -8.50 2.12 -12.35
N GLY A 79 -9.05 2.61 -11.22
CA GLY A 79 -8.72 2.18 -9.89
C GLY A 79 -7.30 2.59 -9.48
N GLY A 80 -6.69 1.78 -8.63
CA GLY A 80 -5.34 2.00 -8.11
C GLY A 80 -4.49 0.78 -8.34
N GLY A 81 -3.93 0.23 -7.25
CA GLY A 81 -3.16 -1.00 -7.30
C GLY A 81 -1.69 -0.83 -7.64
N ILE A 82 -1.21 0.40 -7.80
CA ILE A 82 0.22 0.73 -7.92
C ILE A 82 0.94 0.28 -6.65
N GLY A 83 1.95 -0.56 -6.82
CA GLY A 83 2.71 -1.17 -5.75
C GLY A 83 3.76 -0.24 -5.14
N VAL A 84 4.27 -0.67 -3.99
CA VAL A 84 5.41 -0.08 -3.28
C VAL A 84 6.31 -1.25 -2.90
N ASP A 85 7.57 -1.26 -3.34
CA ASP A 85 8.52 -2.27 -2.89
C ASP A 85 8.97 -1.92 -1.48
N TYR A 86 8.70 -2.81 -0.53
CA TYR A 86 9.09 -2.63 0.86
C TYR A 86 10.48 -3.17 1.16
N LEU A 87 11.02 -4.05 0.32
CA LEU A 87 12.25 -4.80 0.60
C LEU A 87 13.44 -4.30 -0.22
N ASN A 88 13.17 -3.73 -1.40
CA ASN A 88 14.18 -3.19 -2.29
C ASN A 88 13.94 -1.71 -2.56
N SER A 89 14.92 -1.07 -3.20
CA SER A 89 14.83 0.35 -3.59
C SER A 89 14.09 0.59 -4.91
N GLN A 90 13.43 -0.42 -5.49
CA GLN A 90 12.75 -0.27 -6.78
C GLN A 90 11.40 0.43 -6.61
N GLN A 91 11.25 1.58 -7.24
CA GLN A 91 9.97 2.29 -7.29
C GLN A 91 9.23 1.99 -8.59
N PHE A 92 7.90 2.07 -8.53
CA PHE A 92 7.06 2.01 -9.72
C PHE A 92 7.34 3.22 -10.62
N ASP A 93 7.61 2.99 -11.91
CA ASP A 93 7.89 4.06 -12.88
C ASP A 93 6.61 4.75 -13.33
N TRP A 94 6.11 5.65 -12.47
CA TRP A 94 4.92 6.46 -12.74
C TRP A 94 5.06 7.33 -13.98
N GLN A 95 6.26 7.88 -14.23
CA GLN A 95 6.49 8.75 -15.37
C GLN A 95 6.38 7.99 -16.68
N ARG A 96 6.90 6.75 -16.73
CA ARG A 96 6.71 5.87 -17.88
C ARG A 96 5.25 5.56 -18.13
N LEU A 97 4.49 5.21 -17.09
CA LEU A 97 3.06 4.96 -17.22
C LEU A 97 2.33 6.18 -17.80
N CYS A 98 2.66 7.39 -17.32
CA CYS A 98 2.08 8.63 -17.82
C CYS A 98 2.39 8.86 -19.31
N ARG A 99 3.65 8.66 -19.75
CA ARG A 99 4.03 8.78 -21.17
C ARG A 99 3.30 7.75 -22.05
N HIS A 100 3.15 6.52 -21.57
CA HIS A 100 2.37 5.49 -22.25
C HIS A 100 0.91 5.96 -22.43
N LEU A 101 0.26 6.39 -21.34
CA LEU A 101 -1.12 6.82 -21.38
C LEU A 101 -1.35 8.06 -22.24
N GLU A 102 -0.46 9.04 -22.20
CA GLU A 102 -0.52 10.23 -23.06
C GLU A 102 -0.57 9.83 -24.54
N LYS A 103 0.33 8.92 -24.95
CA LYS A 103 0.33 8.38 -26.31
C LYS A 103 -0.97 7.65 -26.63
N ARG A 104 -1.40 6.71 -25.78
CA ARG A 104 -2.58 5.87 -26.04
C ARG A 104 -3.88 6.65 -26.09
N LEU A 105 -4.04 7.64 -25.22
CA LEU A 105 -5.21 8.53 -25.21
C LEU A 105 -5.20 9.45 -26.43
N GLY A 106 -4.04 9.93 -26.88
CA GLY A 106 -3.91 10.75 -28.09
C GLY A 106 -4.22 10.00 -29.39
N GLU A 107 -4.00 8.68 -29.40
CA GLU A 107 -4.32 7.79 -30.53
C GLU A 107 -5.80 7.36 -30.58
N GLN A 108 -6.57 7.60 -29.51
CA GLN A 108 -7.94 7.10 -29.37
C GLN A 108 -8.97 8.23 -29.59
N PRO A 109 -9.77 8.16 -30.67
CA PRO A 109 -10.93 9.04 -30.82
C PRO A 109 -11.88 8.85 -29.63
N ASP A 110 -12.38 9.96 -29.07
CA ASP A 110 -13.31 9.97 -27.94
C ASP A 110 -12.75 9.23 -26.69
N ALA A 111 -11.48 9.52 -26.39
CA ALA A 111 -10.79 9.00 -25.22
C ALA A 111 -11.44 9.45 -23.89
N PRO A 112 -11.48 8.59 -22.86
CA PRO A 112 -12.01 8.94 -21.54
C PRO A 112 -11.09 9.90 -20.79
N ILE A 113 -11.68 10.68 -19.88
CA ILE A 113 -10.97 11.27 -18.75
C ILE A 113 -10.65 10.15 -17.77
N LEU A 114 -9.38 9.77 -17.70
CA LEU A 114 -8.92 8.76 -16.76
C LEU A 114 -8.90 9.28 -15.32
N ARG A 115 -9.34 8.44 -14.39
CA ARG A 115 -9.24 8.69 -12.94
C ARG A 115 -8.50 7.53 -12.29
N PHE A 116 -7.55 7.86 -11.42
CA PHE A 116 -6.80 6.90 -10.61
C PHE A 116 -7.15 7.09 -9.13
N GLU A 117 -7.04 6.00 -8.36
CA GLU A 117 -7.28 5.95 -6.91
C GLU A 117 -6.03 5.45 -6.16
N PRO A 118 -4.87 6.13 -6.27
CA PRO A 118 -3.65 5.65 -5.63
C PRO A 118 -3.67 5.97 -4.13
N GLY A 119 -3.79 4.94 -3.29
CA GLY A 119 -3.60 5.07 -1.84
C GLY A 119 -2.15 4.84 -1.43
N ARG A 120 -1.72 3.57 -1.54
CA ARG A 120 -0.39 3.10 -1.06
C ARG A 120 0.76 3.88 -1.68
N PHE A 121 0.75 4.04 -3.00
CA PHE A 121 1.81 4.69 -3.75
C PHE A 121 2.06 6.14 -3.32
N ILE A 122 1.02 6.88 -2.94
CA ILE A 122 1.12 8.27 -2.51
C ILE A 122 1.61 8.39 -1.06
N SER A 123 1.09 7.54 -0.17
CA SER A 123 1.20 7.74 1.28
C SER A 123 2.20 6.83 1.97
N ALA A 124 2.69 5.75 1.35
CA ALA A 124 3.61 4.84 2.04
C ALA A 124 4.87 5.58 2.53
N TYR A 125 5.53 6.30 1.63
CA TYR A 125 6.84 6.92 1.85
C TYR A 125 6.85 8.10 2.83
N CYS A 126 5.70 8.67 3.20
CA CYS A 126 5.65 9.81 4.11
C CYS A 126 5.50 9.44 5.59
N GLY A 127 5.38 8.14 5.91
CA GLY A 127 5.20 7.68 7.28
C GLY A 127 6.33 6.79 7.78
N TYR A 128 6.60 6.92 9.08
CA TYR A 128 7.58 6.12 9.82
C TYR A 128 6.92 5.63 11.11
N TYR A 129 7.13 4.35 11.44
CA TYR A 129 6.74 3.80 12.73
C TYR A 129 8.01 3.64 13.58
N VAL A 130 8.11 4.44 14.64
CA VAL A 130 9.30 4.52 15.49
C VAL A 130 9.02 3.84 16.82
N ILE A 131 9.90 2.92 17.22
CA ILE A 131 9.74 2.12 18.44
C ILE A 131 11.05 2.05 19.22
N GLU A 132 10.93 1.97 20.54
CA GLU A 132 12.05 1.81 21.47
C GLU A 132 12.33 0.33 21.71
N VAL A 133 13.61 -0.07 21.80
CA VAL A 133 14.02 -1.40 22.26
C VAL A 133 13.87 -1.48 23.78
N LEU A 134 13.00 -2.36 24.27
CA LEU A 134 12.72 -2.52 25.70
C LEU A 134 13.53 -3.64 26.35
N ASP A 135 13.79 -4.71 25.59
CA ASP A 135 14.52 -5.87 26.10
C ASP A 135 15.24 -6.59 24.96
N GLN A 136 16.29 -7.33 25.33
CA GLN A 136 17.05 -8.20 24.44
C GLN A 136 17.18 -9.57 25.06
N LYS A 137 16.85 -10.61 24.29
CA LYS A 137 16.93 -11.97 24.79
C LYS A 137 17.39 -12.95 23.74
N THR A 138 18.07 -13.99 24.21
CA THR A 138 18.40 -15.18 23.43
C THR A 138 17.49 -16.31 23.88
N SER A 139 16.89 -17.02 22.93
CA SER A 139 16.01 -18.15 23.20
C SER A 139 16.25 -19.22 22.15
N HIS A 140 16.68 -20.41 22.60
CA HIS A 140 16.98 -21.55 21.71
C HIS A 140 17.93 -21.22 20.55
N GLY A 141 18.92 -20.35 20.80
CA GLY A 141 19.92 -19.95 19.79
C GLY A 141 19.48 -18.81 18.86
N GLU A 142 18.26 -18.31 19.00
CA GLU A 142 17.77 -17.15 18.25
C GLU A 142 17.75 -15.90 19.14
N HIS A 143 18.04 -14.75 18.55
CA HIS A 143 18.09 -13.47 19.26
C HIS A 143 16.88 -12.60 18.93
N PHE A 144 16.32 -11.94 19.95
CA PHE A 144 15.12 -11.14 19.84
C PHE A 144 15.34 -9.75 20.43
N LEU A 145 14.83 -8.74 19.73
CA LEU A 145 14.61 -7.39 20.26
C LEU A 145 13.12 -7.26 20.57
N VAL A 146 12.79 -7.11 21.85
CA VAL A 146 11.41 -6.83 22.27
C VAL A 146 11.25 -5.32 22.29
N CYS A 147 10.38 -4.80 21.44
CA CYS A 147 10.22 -3.37 21.24
C CYS A 147 8.87 -2.86 21.75
N ARG A 148 8.82 -1.58 22.12
CA ARG A 148 7.59 -0.88 22.49
C ARG A 148 6.59 -0.90 21.33
N GLY A 149 5.32 -1.17 21.63
CA GLY A 149 4.27 -1.30 20.61
C GLY A 149 4.23 -2.70 20.00
N GLY A 150 3.96 -2.81 18.70
CA GLY A 150 3.91 -4.09 17.99
C GLY A 150 2.96 -4.09 16.79
N THR A 151 2.63 -5.27 16.30
CA THR A 151 1.75 -5.48 15.14
C THR A 151 0.31 -5.01 15.36
N HIS A 152 -0.09 -4.79 16.61
CA HIS A 152 -1.34 -4.11 16.95
C HIS A 152 -1.36 -2.63 16.60
N GLN A 153 -0.20 -1.98 16.49
CA GLN A 153 -0.04 -0.58 16.06
C GLN A 153 0.49 -0.48 14.62
N PHE A 154 1.25 -1.49 14.16
CA PHE A 154 1.79 -1.56 12.81
C PHE A 154 1.67 -2.98 12.22
N ARG A 155 0.48 -3.31 11.73
CA ARG A 155 0.14 -4.66 11.25
C ARG A 155 0.62 -4.96 9.83
N LEU A 156 1.10 -3.95 9.10
CA LEU A 156 1.52 -4.07 7.71
C LEU A 156 2.43 -5.28 7.42
N PRO A 157 3.48 -5.56 8.22
CA PRO A 157 4.40 -6.67 7.92
C PRO A 157 3.69 -8.02 7.97
N VAL A 158 2.82 -8.22 8.95
CA VAL A 158 2.00 -9.44 9.09
C VAL A 158 0.96 -9.53 7.97
N ALA A 159 0.30 -8.42 7.64
CA ALA A 159 -0.75 -8.38 6.63
C ALA A 159 -0.21 -8.64 5.20
N GLN A 160 1.04 -8.27 4.93
CA GLN A 160 1.71 -8.50 3.65
C GLN A 160 2.66 -9.71 3.68
N SER A 161 2.81 -10.36 4.84
CA SER A 161 3.68 -11.53 5.04
C SER A 161 5.14 -11.28 4.64
N HIS A 162 5.69 -10.14 5.05
CA HIS A 162 7.10 -9.79 4.80
C HIS A 162 7.81 -9.35 6.08
N ASP A 163 9.13 -9.41 6.05
CA ASP A 163 9.99 -8.84 7.08
C ASP A 163 10.23 -7.37 6.76
N HIS A 164 9.67 -6.46 7.57
CA HIS A 164 9.71 -5.04 7.26
C HIS A 164 11.14 -4.48 7.38
N PRO A 165 11.56 -3.53 6.54
CA PRO A 165 12.85 -2.86 6.71
C PRO A 165 12.91 -2.19 8.08
N VAL A 166 14.08 -2.27 8.73
CA VAL A 166 14.32 -1.66 10.03
C VAL A 166 15.59 -0.82 9.96
N ILE A 167 15.48 0.45 10.33
CA ILE A 167 16.61 1.36 10.48
C ILE A 167 16.89 1.50 11.97
N HIS A 168 18.13 1.23 12.38
CA HIS A 168 18.58 1.42 13.76
C HIS A 168 19.06 2.86 13.96
N LEU A 169 18.49 3.53 14.94
CA LEU A 169 18.92 4.84 15.43
C LEU A 169 19.51 4.65 16.84
N PRO A 170 20.83 4.43 16.94
CA PRO A 170 21.46 4.18 18.22
C PRO A 170 21.55 5.46 19.06
N SER A 171 21.43 5.31 20.38
CA SER A 171 21.69 6.38 21.35
C SER A 171 23.17 6.75 21.46
N VAL A 172 24.06 5.81 21.16
CA VAL A 172 25.53 5.97 21.16
C VAL A 172 26.07 5.42 19.83
N PRO A 173 26.98 6.14 19.14
CA PRO A 173 27.53 5.65 17.87
C PRO A 173 28.16 4.26 17.98
N PRO A 174 27.99 3.38 16.97
CA PRO A 174 28.61 2.05 16.98
C PRO A 174 30.12 2.15 17.02
N THR A 175 30.76 1.19 17.68
CA THR A 175 32.23 1.12 17.68
C THR A 175 32.73 0.41 16.42
N ALA A 176 33.90 0.77 15.90
CA ALA A 176 34.47 0.12 14.70
C ALA A 176 34.74 -1.38 14.88
N ALA A 177 34.73 -1.88 16.12
CA ALA A 177 34.95 -3.28 16.47
C ALA A 177 33.67 -4.13 16.54
N SER A 178 32.49 -3.53 16.37
CA SER A 178 31.20 -4.23 16.50
C SER A 178 30.96 -5.21 15.36
N SER A 179 30.68 -6.48 15.69
CA SER A 179 30.21 -7.48 14.72
C SER A 179 28.69 -7.39 14.53
N GLU A 180 28.21 -7.69 13.32
CA GLU A 180 26.77 -7.83 13.08
C GLU A 180 26.21 -9.06 13.76
N GLN A 181 25.08 -8.89 14.43
CA GLN A 181 24.28 -9.95 15.02
C GLN A 181 22.86 -9.90 14.46
N ALA A 182 22.33 -11.05 14.05
CA ALA A 182 20.97 -11.13 13.54
C ALA A 182 19.96 -11.18 14.69
N TYR A 183 18.95 -10.32 14.65
CA TYR A 183 17.85 -10.28 15.61
C TYR A 183 16.48 -10.34 14.92
N THR A 184 15.51 -10.97 15.58
CA THR A 184 14.10 -10.83 15.23
C THR A 184 13.48 -9.70 16.05
N VAL A 185 12.91 -8.71 15.37
CA VAL A 185 12.21 -7.57 15.98
C VAL A 185 10.76 -7.95 16.23
N VAL A 186 10.38 -7.95 17.51
CA VAL A 186 9.03 -8.30 17.98
C VAL A 186 8.43 -7.16 18.80
N GLY A 187 7.10 -7.14 18.93
CA GLY A 187 6.41 -6.20 19.81
C GLY A 187 6.19 -6.76 21.23
N GLN A 188 5.29 -6.11 21.96
CA GLN A 188 4.97 -6.43 23.37
C GLN A 188 3.81 -7.43 23.54
N LEU A 189 3.22 -7.94 22.45
CA LEU A 189 2.03 -8.76 22.54
C LEU A 189 2.36 -10.18 23.02
N CYS A 190 1.42 -10.81 23.71
CA CYS A 190 1.56 -12.17 24.25
C CYS A 190 1.41 -13.29 23.19
N THR A 191 1.82 -13.04 21.94
CA THR A 191 1.67 -14.00 20.83
C THR A 191 2.95 -14.10 20.00
N PRO A 192 3.36 -15.30 19.57
CA PRO A 192 4.52 -15.46 18.69
C PRO A 192 4.28 -14.87 17.28
N LYS A 193 3.05 -14.44 16.97
CA LYS A 193 2.72 -13.76 15.72
C LYS A 193 3.10 -12.28 15.70
N ASP A 194 3.50 -11.71 16.83
CA ASP A 194 3.85 -10.29 16.97
C ASP A 194 5.27 -10.00 16.47
N VAL A 195 5.50 -10.31 15.20
CA VAL A 195 6.80 -10.18 14.54
C VAL A 195 6.70 -9.06 13.51
N LEU A 196 7.59 -8.09 13.64
CA LEU A 196 7.70 -6.96 12.73
C LEU A 196 8.72 -7.25 11.61
N SER A 197 9.83 -7.89 11.96
CA SER A 197 10.88 -8.24 11.01
C SER A 197 11.81 -9.32 11.56
N ARG A 198 12.09 -10.38 10.78
CA ARG A 198 12.95 -11.49 11.19
C ARG A 198 14.40 -11.27 10.76
N ARG A 199 15.32 -11.78 11.59
CA ARG A 199 16.76 -11.93 11.31
C ARG A 199 17.42 -10.69 10.70
N GLN A 200 17.04 -9.52 11.18
CA GLN A 200 17.65 -8.25 10.77
C GLN A 200 19.05 -8.11 11.37
N PRO A 201 20.06 -7.72 10.57
CA PRO A 201 21.41 -7.50 11.06
C PRO A 201 21.49 -6.18 11.83
N PHE A 202 22.04 -6.21 13.04
CA PHE A 202 22.31 -5.02 13.84
C PHE A 202 23.76 -5.01 14.33
N LYS A 203 24.33 -3.81 14.50
CA LYS A 203 25.61 -3.57 15.17
C LYS A 203 25.35 -2.77 16.44
N ASP A 204 25.85 -3.24 17.58
CA ASP A 204 25.76 -2.55 18.88
C ASP A 204 24.34 -2.05 19.22
N VAL A 205 23.30 -2.83 18.94
CA VAL A 205 21.93 -2.46 19.37
C VAL A 205 21.79 -2.61 20.87
N ASN A 206 21.23 -1.61 21.54
CA ASN A 206 21.07 -1.55 23.00
C ASN A 206 19.62 -1.33 23.42
N ILE A 207 19.30 -1.70 24.67
CA ILE A 207 18.03 -1.29 25.30
C ILE A 207 17.98 0.24 25.35
N GLY A 208 16.84 0.82 25.00
CA GLY A 208 16.63 2.27 24.88
C GLY A 208 16.93 2.86 23.51
N ASP A 209 17.58 2.12 22.60
CA ASP A 209 17.75 2.56 21.22
C ASP A 209 16.41 2.60 20.48
N LEU A 210 16.36 3.41 19.42
CA LEU A 210 15.18 3.52 18.56
C LEU A 210 15.36 2.68 17.29
N LEU A 211 14.29 1.98 16.92
CA LEU A 211 14.14 1.33 15.62
C LEU A 211 13.08 2.06 14.82
N VAL A 212 13.37 2.31 13.55
CA VAL A 212 12.48 3.02 12.62
C VAL A 212 12.08 2.07 11.50
N LEU A 213 10.78 1.85 11.37
CA LEU A 213 10.18 1.12 10.26
C LEU A 213 9.67 2.14 9.24
N PRO A 214 10.37 2.35 8.11
CA PRO A 214 9.99 3.34 7.10
C PRO A 214 8.77 2.85 6.30
N MET A 215 8.28 3.67 5.36
CA MET A 215 7.15 3.29 4.48
C MET A 215 5.85 2.92 5.22
N ALA A 216 5.66 3.48 6.42
CA ALA A 216 4.55 3.16 7.31
C ALA A 216 3.30 4.03 7.10
N GLY A 217 3.32 4.98 6.16
CA GLY A 217 2.23 5.95 5.99
C GLY A 217 0.98 5.40 5.30
N ALA A 218 1.06 4.21 4.70
CA ALA A 218 -0.08 3.54 4.07
C ALA A 218 -0.28 2.14 4.62
N TYR A 219 -1.50 1.83 5.07
CA TYR A 219 -1.88 0.51 5.56
C TYR A 219 -0.96 0.03 6.71
N GLY A 220 -0.43 0.97 7.49
CA GLY A 220 0.24 0.74 8.76
C GLY A 220 -0.77 0.80 9.89
N TYR A 221 -0.83 1.94 10.58
CA TYR A 221 -1.75 2.16 11.69
C TYR A 221 -3.23 1.91 11.33
N ASN A 222 -3.67 2.36 10.15
CA ASN A 222 -5.07 2.31 9.72
C ASN A 222 -5.65 0.90 9.53
N ILE A 223 -4.83 -0.15 9.37
CA ILE A 223 -5.32 -1.53 9.34
C ILE A 223 -5.09 -2.25 10.67
N SER A 224 -4.43 -1.62 11.64
CA SER A 224 -3.96 -2.29 12.84
C SER A 224 -5.04 -2.40 13.92
N HIS A 225 -4.97 -3.44 14.74
CA HIS A 225 -5.92 -3.68 15.82
C HIS A 225 -5.47 -2.93 17.09
N ALA A 226 -5.50 -1.59 17.02
CA ALA A 226 -4.83 -0.69 17.96
C ALA A 226 -5.16 -0.90 19.45
N ASP A 227 -6.36 -1.40 19.76
CA ASP A 227 -6.83 -1.55 21.14
C ASP A 227 -6.58 -2.96 21.72
N PHE A 228 -5.95 -3.87 20.97
CA PHE A 228 -5.63 -5.20 21.45
C PHE A 228 -4.63 -5.16 22.61
N LEU A 229 -4.94 -5.90 23.68
CA LEU A 229 -4.22 -5.88 24.97
C LEU A 229 -4.17 -4.51 25.65
N CYS A 230 -5.02 -3.56 25.24
CA CYS A 230 -5.25 -2.27 25.92
C CYS A 230 -3.99 -1.41 26.11
N HIS A 231 -2.99 -1.53 25.23
CA HIS A 231 -1.86 -0.62 25.23
C HIS A 231 -2.29 0.81 24.82
N PRO A 232 -1.60 1.86 25.30
CA PRO A 232 -1.82 3.21 24.79
C PRO A 232 -1.62 3.27 23.28
N ARG A 233 -2.50 4.01 22.59
CA ARG A 233 -2.32 4.28 21.15
C ARG A 233 -1.04 5.10 20.93
N PRO A 234 -0.32 4.87 19.82
CA PRO A 234 0.90 5.61 19.52
C PRO A 234 0.58 7.08 19.27
N SER A 235 1.47 7.98 19.71
CA SER A 235 1.38 9.39 19.33
C SER A 235 1.66 9.55 17.84
N GLN A 236 0.91 10.44 17.18
CA GLN A 236 1.13 10.78 15.77
C GLN A 236 1.72 12.17 15.68
N HIS A 237 2.82 12.29 14.93
CA HIS A 237 3.55 13.53 14.74
C HIS A 237 3.66 13.80 13.25
N PHE A 238 3.26 15.00 12.83
CA PHE A 238 3.37 15.46 11.45
C PHE A 238 4.49 16.48 11.39
N VAL A 239 5.42 16.30 10.46
CA VAL A 239 6.58 17.17 10.30
C VAL A 239 6.51 17.83 8.93
N HIS A 240 6.62 19.16 8.90
CA HIS A 240 6.69 19.95 7.68
C HIS A 240 7.88 20.89 7.76
N ASN A 241 8.76 20.86 6.75
CA ASN A 241 10.00 21.65 6.73
C ASN A 241 10.87 21.54 8.00
N GLY A 242 10.88 20.36 8.62
CA GLY A 242 11.64 20.09 9.85
C GLY A 242 10.93 20.48 11.15
N GLU A 243 9.75 21.10 11.08
CA GLU A 243 8.98 21.54 12.24
C GLU A 243 7.77 20.65 12.47
N ARG A 244 7.43 20.43 13.75
CA ARG A 244 6.21 19.71 14.13
C ARG A 244 4.99 20.58 13.86
N VAL A 245 4.05 20.07 13.09
CA VAL A 245 2.76 20.70 12.84
C VAL A 245 1.72 20.13 13.81
N SER A 246 0.96 20.99 14.47
CA SER A 246 -0.21 20.58 15.26
C SER A 246 -1.36 20.19 14.34
N GLN A 247 -2.04 19.08 14.64
CA GLN A 247 -3.34 18.78 14.06
C GLN A 247 -4.41 19.75 14.57
#